data_AF-A0A2T3L3Y1-F1
#
_entry.id   AF-A0A2T3L3Y1-F1
#
_cell.length_a   1.000
_cell.length_b   1.000
_cell.length_c   1.000
_cell.angle_alpha   90.00
_cell.angle_beta   90.00
_cell.angle_gamma   90.00
#
_symmetry.space_group_name_H-M   'P 1'
#
loop_
_entity.id
_entity.type
_entity.pdbx_description
1 polymer ?
#
loop_
_entity_poly.entity_id
_entity_poly.type
_entity_poly.pdbx_seq_one_letter_code
_entity_poly.pdbx_strand_id
1 'polypeptide(L)'
;MTVSNFYNNAVSLRNLWELNDKPNHITVDNIDLSFTTLGWPIVVESRQINCTKMWILLSGEQVVSPYISLSNKKTVNSSGYNSCEYQIIDGKGLELSYENETIHIDGFLTRITL
;
A
#
# COMPACT_ATOMS: atom_id res chain seq x y z
N MET A 1 -11.30 7.02 6.90
CA MET A 1 -10.47 6.54 5.78
C MET A 1 -11.18 5.40 5.07
N THR A 2 -11.17 5.36 3.73
CA THR A 2 -11.88 4.36 2.92
C THR A 2 -10.93 3.69 1.93
N VAL A 3 -11.25 2.46 1.51
CA VAL A 3 -10.57 1.76 0.40
C VAL A 3 -10.44 2.65 -0.84
N SER A 4 -11.46 3.47 -1.11
CA SER A 4 -11.44 4.42 -2.23
C SER A 4 -10.34 5.48 -2.12
N ASN A 5 -9.99 5.95 -0.91
CA ASN A 5 -8.90 6.91 -0.74
C ASN A 5 -7.55 6.27 -1.09
N PHE A 6 -7.31 5.08 -0.55
CA PHE A 6 -6.13 4.27 -0.87
C PHE A 6 -5.97 4.05 -2.37
N TYR A 7 -7.05 3.66 -3.04
CA TYR A 7 -7.06 3.44 -4.48
C TYR A 7 -6.82 4.72 -5.28
N ASN A 8 -7.49 5.82 -4.95
CA ASN A 8 -7.34 7.09 -5.65
C ASN A 8 -5.93 7.66 -5.54
N ASN A 9 -5.27 7.51 -4.38
CA ASN A 9 -3.89 7.93 -4.20
C ASN A 9 -2.92 7.04 -4.98
N ALA A 10 -3.16 5.72 -5.03
CA ALA A 10 -2.37 4.82 -5.87
C ALA A 10 -2.49 5.18 -7.37
N VAL A 11 -3.71 5.48 -7.84
CA VAL A 11 -3.95 5.96 -9.22
C VAL A 11 -3.25 7.29 -9.48
N SER A 12 -3.28 8.22 -8.53
CA SER A 12 -2.61 9.52 -8.66
C SER A 12 -1.10 9.37 -8.81
N LEU A 13 -0.47 8.47 -8.04
CA LEU A 13 0.95 8.15 -8.16
C LEU A 13 1.27 7.47 -9.50
N ARG A 14 0.41 6.57 -9.98
CA ARG A 14 0.55 5.96 -11.32
C ARG A 14 0.45 7.00 -12.44
N ASN A 15 -0.46 7.95 -12.33
CA ASN A 15 -0.58 9.05 -13.29
C ASN A 15 0.68 9.93 -13.27
N LEU A 16 1.22 10.21 -12.09
CA LEU A 16 2.49 10.92 -11.96
C LEU A 16 3.63 10.15 -12.64
N TRP A 17 3.70 8.83 -12.48
CA TRP A 17 4.68 7.98 -13.16
C TRP A 17 4.54 8.03 -14.69
N GLU A 18 3.32 7.91 -15.22
CA GLU A 18 3.07 8.03 -16.67
C GLU A 18 3.50 9.40 -17.22
N LEU A 19 3.24 10.48 -16.48
CA LEU A 19 3.56 11.85 -16.90
C LEU A 19 5.05 12.20 -16.82
N ASN A 20 5.83 11.46 -16.04
CA ASN A 20 7.27 11.71 -15.82
C ASN A 20 8.18 10.75 -16.60
N ASP A 21 7.70 10.22 -17.73
CA ASP A 21 8.45 9.26 -18.58
C ASP A 21 8.81 7.96 -17.85
N LYS A 22 7.89 7.48 -17.01
CA LYS A 22 7.94 6.13 -16.41
C LYS A 22 9.24 5.83 -15.65
N PRO A 23 9.66 6.70 -14.71
CA PRO A 23 10.92 6.50 -14.01
C PRO A 23 10.86 5.24 -13.14
N ASN A 24 12.02 4.66 -12.86
CA ASN A 24 12.11 3.52 -11.94
C ASN A 24 11.73 3.92 -10.50
N HIS A 25 11.99 5.18 -10.13
CA HIS A 25 11.78 5.72 -8.78
C HIS A 25 11.27 7.17 -8.83
N ILE A 26 10.43 7.55 -7.86
CA ILE A 26 10.03 8.93 -7.59
C ILE A 26 10.05 9.14 -6.07
N THR A 27 10.46 10.33 -5.64
CA THR A 27 10.33 10.76 -4.24
C THR A 27 9.06 11.58 -4.03
N VAL A 28 8.18 11.15 -3.12
CA VAL A 28 6.97 11.88 -2.68
C VAL A 28 6.97 11.91 -1.15
N ASP A 29 6.78 13.07 -0.54
CA ASP A 29 6.77 13.23 0.93
C ASP A 29 7.98 12.62 1.65
N ASN A 30 9.18 12.80 1.08
CA ASN A 30 10.44 12.19 1.55
C ASN A 30 10.45 10.65 1.54
N ILE A 31 9.52 10.03 0.83
CA ILE A 31 9.47 8.58 0.58
C ILE A 31 9.91 8.33 -0.85
N ASP A 32 11.05 7.65 -1.01
CA ASP A 32 11.44 7.09 -2.29
C ASP A 32 10.59 5.84 -2.56
N LEU A 33 9.78 5.89 -3.61
CA LEU A 33 8.97 4.76 -4.07
C LEU A 33 9.41 4.32 -5.46
N SER A 34 9.35 3.02 -5.70
CA SER A 34 9.50 2.44 -7.03
C SER A 34 8.12 2.11 -7.61
N PHE A 35 8.10 1.53 -8.80
CA PHE A 35 6.87 1.13 -9.47
C PHE A 35 6.95 -0.33 -9.94
N THR A 36 5.80 -1.00 -10.00
CA THR A 36 5.66 -2.25 -10.74
C THR A 36 5.86 -1.98 -12.24
N THR A 37 5.98 -3.04 -13.04
CA THR A 37 6.10 -2.95 -14.50
C THR A 37 4.90 -2.21 -15.13
N LEU A 38 3.73 -2.28 -14.49
CA LEU A 38 2.51 -1.58 -14.92
C LEU A 38 2.31 -0.21 -14.26
N GLY A 39 3.31 0.29 -13.52
CA GLY A 39 3.30 1.63 -12.95
C GLY A 39 2.59 1.75 -11.61
N TRP A 40 2.35 0.65 -10.89
CA TRP A 40 1.73 0.74 -9.56
C TRP A 40 2.80 1.06 -8.49
N PRO A 41 2.53 2.03 -7.60
CA PRO A 41 3.52 2.50 -6.64
C PRO A 41 3.84 1.43 -5.61
N ILE A 42 5.11 1.19 -5.31
CA ILE A 42 5.54 0.22 -4.31
C ILE A 42 6.78 0.72 -3.57
N VAL A 43 6.80 0.56 -2.25
CA VAL A 43 7.98 0.86 -1.43
C VAL A 43 8.55 -0.45 -0.92
N VAL A 44 9.77 -0.77 -1.36
CA VAL A 44 10.47 -2.01 -0.98
C VAL A 44 11.70 -1.69 -0.15
N GLU A 45 11.78 -2.28 1.03
CA GLU A 45 12.96 -2.23 1.89
C GLU A 45 13.30 -3.64 2.37
N SER A 46 14.60 -3.98 2.38
CA SER A 46 15.05 -5.33 2.78
C SER A 46 14.32 -6.46 2.04
N ARG A 47 14.00 -6.24 0.75
CA ARG A 47 13.25 -7.17 -0.13
C ARG A 47 11.80 -7.45 0.28
N GLN A 48 11.21 -6.59 1.11
CA GLN A 48 9.81 -6.67 1.51
C GLN A 48 9.11 -5.34 1.31
N ILE A 49 7.79 -5.38 1.15
CA ILE A 49 7.00 -4.14 1.12
C ILE A 49 7.12 -3.46 2.49
N ASN A 50 7.44 -2.17 2.49
CA ASN A 50 7.37 -1.35 3.69
C ASN A 50 5.92 -0.85 3.88
N CYS A 51 5.13 -1.59 4.66
CA CYS A 51 3.71 -1.29 4.87
C CYS A 51 3.45 0.05 5.54
N THR A 52 4.38 0.53 6.38
CA THR A 52 4.31 1.86 7.01
C THR A 52 4.43 2.97 5.97
N LYS A 53 5.42 2.87 5.07
CA LYS A 53 5.59 3.87 4.00
C LYS A 53 4.46 3.80 2.98
N MET A 54 3.99 2.59 2.64
CA MET A 54 2.80 2.42 1.81
C MET A 54 1.56 3.03 2.47
N TRP A 55 1.40 2.88 3.79
CA TRP A 55 0.31 3.55 4.50
C TRP A 55 0.37 5.06 4.32
N ILE A 56 1.53 5.66 4.59
CA ILE A 56 1.68 7.12 4.53
C ILE A 56 1.32 7.64 3.13
N LEU A 57 1.85 6.98 2.10
CA LEU A 57 1.59 7.35 0.70
C LEU A 57 0.12 7.20 0.29
N LEU A 58 -0.53 6.10 0.68
CA LEU A 58 -1.86 5.77 0.15
C LEU A 58 -3.00 6.28 1.03
N SER A 59 -2.80 6.42 2.34
CA SER A 59 -3.78 7.04 3.24
C SER A 59 -3.80 8.56 3.13
N GLY A 60 -2.66 9.17 2.78
CA GLY A 60 -2.42 10.61 2.90
C GLY A 60 -2.17 11.07 4.35
N GLU A 61 -2.06 10.14 5.30
CA GLU A 61 -1.76 10.43 6.70
C GLU A 61 -0.25 10.33 6.96
N GLN A 62 0.37 11.42 7.42
CA GLN A 62 1.81 11.45 7.69
C GLN A 62 2.24 10.58 8.88
N VAL A 63 1.30 10.15 9.73
CA VAL A 63 1.57 9.34 10.92
C VAL A 63 0.60 8.18 10.95
N VAL A 64 1.11 6.98 11.19
CA VAL A 64 0.28 5.80 11.46
C VAL A 64 -0.42 6.02 12.79
N SER A 65 -1.74 6.11 12.76
CA SER A 65 -2.57 6.19 13.96
C SER A 65 -2.30 5.01 14.91
N PRO A 66 -2.28 5.22 16.24
CA PRO A 66 -2.16 4.12 17.21
C PRO A 66 -3.32 3.12 17.11
N TYR A 67 -4.40 3.51 16.42
CA TYR A 67 -5.54 2.66 16.11
C TYR A 67 -5.35 1.74 14.90
N ILE A 68 -4.13 1.63 14.36
CA ILE A 68 -3.81 0.77 13.23
C ILE A 68 -2.70 -0.19 13.61
N SER A 69 -2.97 -1.48 13.47
CA SER A 69 -1.94 -2.52 13.47
C SER A 69 -1.52 -2.83 12.04
N LEU A 70 -0.21 -2.80 11.81
CA LEU A 70 0.41 -3.11 10.52
C LEU A 70 1.03 -4.50 10.59
N SER A 71 0.68 -5.37 9.64
CA SER A 71 1.37 -6.64 9.51
C SER A 71 1.72 -6.96 8.07
N ASN A 72 2.91 -7.53 7.89
CA ASN A 72 3.34 -8.10 6.62
C ASN A 72 2.77 -9.52 6.55
N LYS A 73 1.90 -9.79 5.59
CA LYS A 73 1.44 -11.15 5.30
C LYS A 73 2.14 -11.67 4.05
N LYS A 74 2.56 -12.93 4.08
CA LYS A 74 3.01 -13.61 2.86
C LYS A 74 1.79 -14.31 2.27
N THR A 75 1.14 -13.67 1.31
CA THR A 75 0.06 -14.30 0.55
C THR A 75 0.63 -15.47 -0.24
N VAL A 76 0.02 -16.64 -0.10
CA VAL A 76 0.50 -17.90 -0.71
C VAL A 76 0.53 -17.83 -2.24
N ASN A 77 -0.24 -16.91 -2.84
CA ASN A 77 -0.46 -16.80 -4.28
C ASN A 77 0.15 -15.55 -4.94
N SER A 78 0.77 -14.63 -4.19
CA SER A 78 1.44 -13.48 -4.81
C SER A 78 2.80 -13.91 -5.33
N SER A 79 2.96 -13.91 -6.64
CA SER A 79 4.22 -14.16 -7.34
C SER A 79 5.21 -13.02 -7.08
N GLY A 80 5.80 -12.96 -5.88
CA GLY A 80 7.00 -12.18 -5.58
C GLY A 80 6.93 -11.21 -4.40
N TYR A 81 5.75 -10.73 -3.99
CA TYR A 81 5.62 -9.69 -2.96
C TYR A 81 4.79 -10.15 -1.75
N ASN A 82 5.18 -9.75 -0.54
CA ASN A 82 4.31 -9.83 0.65
C ASN A 82 3.16 -8.81 0.51
N SER A 83 2.00 -9.07 1.13
CA SER A 83 0.90 -8.12 1.28
C SER A 83 1.02 -7.32 2.59
N CYS A 84 0.36 -6.16 2.63
CA CYS A 84 0.18 -5.36 3.83
C CYS A 84 -1.24 -5.52 4.35
N GLU A 85 -1.38 -5.92 5.61
CA GLU A 85 -2.65 -5.91 6.31
C GLU A 85 -2.67 -4.77 7.32
N TYR A 86 -3.70 -3.93 7.22
CA TYR A 86 -3.95 -2.77 8.05
C TYR A 86 -5.20 -3.03 8.89
N GLN A 87 -5.05 -3.37 10.16
CA GLN A 87 -6.18 -3.60 11.06
C GLN A 87 -6.51 -2.34 11.84
N ILE A 88 -7.72 -1.84 11.68
CA ILE A 88 -8.23 -0.62 12.32
C ILE A 88 -9.06 -1.04 13.53
N ILE A 89 -8.82 -0.40 14.69
CA ILE A 89 -9.45 -0.75 15.98
C ILE A 89 -10.99 -0.63 15.96
N ASP A 90 -11.59 0.04 14.98
CA ASP A 90 -13.04 0.14 14.80
C ASP A 90 -13.69 -1.09 14.12
N GLY A 91 -12.97 -2.22 14.03
CA GLY A 91 -13.48 -3.45 13.44
C GLY A 91 -13.37 -3.50 11.91
N LYS A 92 -12.59 -2.60 11.31
CA LYS A 92 -12.32 -2.58 9.86
C LYS A 92 -10.89 -2.98 9.59
N GLY A 93 -10.67 -3.60 8.44
CA GLY A 93 -9.36 -3.94 7.93
C GLY A 93 -9.23 -3.53 6.47
N LEU A 94 -7.99 -3.30 6.04
CA LEU A 94 -7.62 -3.13 4.65
C LEU A 94 -6.46 -4.06 4.33
N GLU A 95 -6.54 -4.78 3.23
CA GLU A 95 -5.42 -5.54 2.67
C GLU A 95 -4.95 -4.87 1.38
N LEU A 96 -3.64 -4.66 1.29
CA LEU A 96 -2.95 -4.21 0.09
C LEU A 96 -2.09 -5.36 -0.40
N SER A 97 -2.35 -5.84 -1.62
CA SER A 97 -1.55 -6.87 -2.25
C SER A 97 -1.24 -6.54 -3.71
N TYR A 98 -0.29 -7.29 -4.28
CA TYR A 98 0.07 -7.17 -5.68
C TYR A 98 -0.12 -8.53 -6.35
N GLU A 99 -0.88 -8.55 -7.43
CA GLU A 99 -1.12 -9.72 -8.26
C GLU A 99 -1.00 -9.31 -9.73
N ASN A 100 -0.22 -10.05 -10.52
CA ASN A 100 -0.01 -9.77 -11.95
C ASN A 100 0.34 -8.29 -12.22
N GLU A 101 1.35 -7.78 -11.49
CA GLU A 101 1.80 -6.38 -11.56
C GLU A 101 0.74 -5.33 -11.22
N THR A 102 -0.43 -5.72 -10.70
CA THR A 102 -1.56 -4.83 -10.37
C THR A 102 -1.75 -4.72 -8.87
N ILE A 103 -2.23 -3.56 -8.40
CA ILE A 103 -2.58 -3.32 -7.00
C ILE A 103 -3.98 -3.83 -6.68
N HIS A 104 -4.11 -4.58 -5.59
CA HIS A 104 -5.39 -5.03 -5.03
C HIS A 104 -5.56 -4.41 -3.64
N ILE A 105 -6.73 -3.81 -3.40
CA ILE A 105 -7.04 -3.08 -2.17
C ILE A 105 -8.41 -3.51 -1.69
N ASP A 106 -8.43 -4.35 -0.66
CA ASP A 106 -9.64 -5.01 -0.18
C ASP A 106 -9.97 -4.55 1.24
N GLY A 107 -11.22 -4.12 1.44
CA GLY A 107 -11.75 -3.83 2.77
C GLY A 107 -12.38 -5.07 3.39
N PHE A 108 -12.10 -5.32 4.67
CA PHE A 108 -12.70 -6.44 5.40
C PHE A 108 -13.10 -6.03 6.83
N LEU A 109 -13.85 -6.91 7.51
CA LEU A 109 -14.21 -6.70 8.92
C LEU A 109 -13.29 -7.51 9.83
N THR A 110 -12.75 -6.88 10.85
CA THR A 110 -11.96 -7.53 11.90
C THR A 110 -12.84 -7.79 13.12
N ARG A 111 -12.61 -8.90 13.82
CA ARG A 111 -13.23 -9.12 15.12
C ARG A 111 -12.43 -8.34 16.16
N ILE A 112 -13.11 -7.50 16.95
CA ILE A 112 -12.50 -6.91 18.15
C ILE A 112 -12.37 -8.05 19.16
N THR A 113 -11.14 -8.48 19.43
CA THR A 113 -10.87 -9.36 20.58
C THR A 113 -10.75 -8.45 21.79
N LEU A 114 -11.82 -8.35 22.57
CA LEU A 114 -11.84 -7.66 23.88
C LEU A 114 -11.16 -8.54 24.94
#